data_AF-A0A7W5Q876-F1
#
_entry.id   AF-A0A7W5Q876-F1
#
_cell.length_a   1.000
_cell.length_b   1.000
_cell.length_c   1.000
_cell.angle_alpha   90.00
_cell.angle_beta   90.00
_cell.angle_gamma   90.00
#
_symmetry.space_group_name_H-M   'P 1'
#
loop_
_entity.id
_entity.type
_entity.pdbx_description
1 polymer ?
#
loop_
_entity_poly.entity_id
_entity_poly.type
_entity_poly.pdbx_seq_one_letter_code
_entity_poly.pdbx_strand_id
1 'polypeptide(L)'
;MSEREIAKARLVDLLKAAKNEDAAKSAISILFPRGKELLQAELLDTGENDNATSVRRIRNKDFARLYFLLTPKTVVWSKSQAEELMAGDPEIAFSVFEARIYAVSIDERPKLRRVILELLEDTMRNKPDTRQKWLMALLDNASLLLSDEGWKSHRLFEHSSEDLVRIMLRQVLVELSQTDRVELLREVVKHVTDVSLLCELVRSITGDVEPAGTSFKPDSLGNATQELRDLLLDRVRGLAANGALHSQIRPDYILWYWWGCGYADQVKAYTDQLMATNEGLRLLLEIPISYVRSTEGNYERVDRDAWERIIDFRQLEERAQLLAKSEDEEGSRLARRFLDALTHD
;
A
#
# COMPACT_ATOMS: atom_id res chain seq x y z
N MET A 1 32.80 -42.89 -6.87
CA MET A 1 32.05 -41.99 -5.99
C MET A 1 31.32 -40.98 -6.85
N SER A 2 30.03 -40.77 -6.60
CA SER A 2 29.26 -39.71 -7.27
C SER A 2 29.68 -38.33 -6.75
N GLU A 3 29.50 -37.27 -7.55
CA GLU A 3 29.76 -35.89 -7.12
C GLU A 3 29.01 -35.54 -5.81
N ARG A 4 27.84 -36.16 -5.63
CA ARG A 4 27.01 -36.03 -4.44
C ARG A 4 27.67 -36.62 -3.18
N GLU A 5 28.34 -37.76 -3.30
CA GLU A 5 29.08 -38.40 -2.21
C GLU A 5 30.34 -37.62 -1.83
N ILE A 6 31.04 -37.07 -2.83
CA ILE A 6 32.22 -36.22 -2.60
C ILE A 6 31.82 -34.92 -1.89
N ALA A 7 30.71 -34.30 -2.30
CA ALA A 7 30.18 -33.10 -1.66
C ALA A 7 29.74 -33.38 -0.21
N LYS A 8 29.08 -34.52 0.05
CA LYS A 8 28.69 -34.94 1.41
C LYS A 8 29.92 -35.15 2.30
N ALA A 9 30.92 -35.87 1.83
CA ALA A 9 32.13 -36.14 2.60
C ALA A 9 32.88 -34.86 2.97
N ARG A 10 33.07 -33.94 2.00
CA ARG A 10 33.70 -32.64 2.25
C ARG A 10 32.91 -31.77 3.23
N LEU A 11 31.59 -31.78 3.14
CA LEU A 11 30.73 -31.00 4.03
C LEU A 11 30.79 -31.52 5.47
N VAL A 12 30.79 -32.84 5.65
CA VAL A 12 30.94 -33.48 6.97
C VAL A 12 32.31 -33.20 7.57
N ASP A 13 33.38 -33.31 6.78
CA ASP A 13 34.73 -33.01 7.27
C ASP A 13 34.89 -31.54 7.67
N LEU A 14 34.23 -30.61 6.95
CA LEU A 14 34.23 -29.19 7.28
C LEU A 14 33.43 -28.89 8.56
N LEU A 15 32.33 -29.61 8.79
CA LEU A 15 31.52 -29.49 10.01
C LEU A 15 32.25 -29.98 11.27
N LYS A 16 33.04 -31.06 11.16
CA LYS A 16 33.90 -31.57 12.26
C LYS A 16 34.97 -30.58 12.70
N ALA A 17 35.38 -29.67 11.82
CA ALA A 17 36.32 -28.60 12.15
C ALA A 17 35.66 -27.43 12.91
N ALA A 18 34.33 -27.41 13.02
CA ALA A 18 33.62 -26.39 13.79
C ALA A 18 33.73 -26.65 15.30
N LYS A 19 33.79 -25.56 16.08
CA LYS A 19 33.83 -25.63 17.56
C LYS A 19 32.60 -26.32 18.17
N ASN A 20 31.46 -26.26 17.48
CA ASN A 20 30.24 -26.97 17.80
C ASN A 20 29.66 -27.53 16.49
N GLU A 21 29.90 -28.82 16.25
CA GLU A 21 29.52 -29.53 15.03
C GLU A 21 28.00 -29.53 14.83
N ASP A 22 27.23 -29.75 15.90
CA ASP A 22 25.76 -29.82 15.83
C ASP A 22 25.15 -28.45 15.49
N ALA A 23 25.61 -27.38 16.13
CA ALA A 23 25.15 -26.03 15.82
C ALA A 23 25.49 -25.61 14.37
N ALA A 24 26.68 -25.97 13.90
CA ALA A 24 27.10 -25.73 12.52
C ALA A 24 26.26 -26.55 11.52
N LYS A 25 25.96 -27.81 11.85
CA LYS A 25 25.11 -28.70 11.05
C LYS A 25 23.69 -28.15 10.96
N SER A 26 23.12 -27.65 12.06
CA SER A 26 21.81 -27.00 12.09
C SER A 26 21.79 -25.71 11.25
N ALA A 27 22.80 -24.85 11.41
CA ALA A 27 22.90 -23.61 10.64
C ALA A 27 23.01 -23.87 9.12
N ILE A 28 23.88 -24.80 8.70
CA ILE A 28 24.00 -25.17 7.27
C ILE A 28 22.71 -25.76 6.74
N SER A 29 22.00 -26.57 7.54
CA SER A 29 20.72 -27.17 7.13
C SER A 29 19.60 -26.14 6.98
N ILE A 30 19.61 -25.07 7.77
CA ILE A 30 18.67 -23.94 7.65
C ILE A 30 19.00 -23.10 6.40
N LEU A 31 20.28 -22.85 6.15
CA LEU A 31 20.73 -21.93 5.09
C LEU A 31 20.77 -22.56 3.69
N PHE A 32 20.97 -23.88 3.58
CA PHE A 32 21.18 -24.59 2.31
C PHE A 32 20.32 -25.87 2.22
N PRO A 33 19.16 -25.85 1.51
CA PRO A 33 18.27 -27.01 1.41
C PRO A 33 18.92 -28.28 0.83
N ARG A 34 19.80 -28.12 -0.16
CA ARG A 34 20.59 -29.25 -0.69
C ARG A 34 21.60 -29.77 0.33
N GLY A 35 22.11 -28.91 1.21
CA GLY A 35 22.94 -29.30 2.36
C GLY A 35 22.13 -30.11 3.38
N LYS A 36 20.90 -29.68 3.69
CA LYS A 36 19.95 -30.43 4.54
C LYS A 36 19.70 -31.83 3.99
N GLU A 37 19.39 -31.96 2.69
CA GLU A 37 19.18 -33.26 2.03
C GLU A 37 20.43 -34.16 2.08
N LEU A 38 21.62 -33.57 1.92
CA LEU A 38 22.90 -34.31 1.96
C LEU A 38 23.24 -34.79 3.37
N LEU A 39 22.97 -33.96 4.38
CA LEU A 39 23.32 -34.18 5.78
C LEU A 39 22.28 -35.02 6.54
N GLN A 40 21.10 -35.27 5.95
CA GLN A 40 19.97 -35.97 6.58
C GLN A 40 19.69 -35.43 8.00
N ALA A 41 19.83 -34.11 8.16
CA ALA A 41 19.64 -33.48 9.46
C ALA A 41 18.14 -33.37 9.74
N GLU A 42 17.67 -34.04 10.79
CA GLU A 42 16.39 -33.72 11.42
C GLU A 42 16.48 -32.30 11.97
N LEU A 43 15.50 -31.46 11.63
CA LEU A 43 15.41 -30.12 12.19
C LEU A 43 15.21 -30.28 13.71
N LEU A 44 15.97 -29.52 14.50
CA LEU A 44 15.47 -29.12 15.81
C LEU A 44 14.16 -28.39 15.52
N ASP A 45 13.08 -28.90 16.09
CA ASP A 45 11.72 -28.44 15.87
C ASP A 45 11.55 -27.03 16.48
N THR A 46 12.09 -26.02 15.82
CA THR A 46 11.77 -24.63 16.08
C THR A 46 10.48 -24.36 15.32
N GLY A 47 9.34 -24.61 15.97
CA GLY A 47 8.00 -24.63 15.40
C GLY A 47 7.54 -23.32 14.75
N GLU A 48 8.06 -23.00 13.56
CA GLU A 48 7.58 -21.91 12.71
C GLU A 48 7.31 -22.44 11.29
N ASN A 49 6.09 -22.20 10.81
CA ASN A 49 5.55 -22.57 9.51
C ASN A 49 6.57 -22.44 8.35
N ASP A 50 6.85 -23.57 7.70
CA ASP A 50 7.85 -23.76 6.62
C ASP A 50 7.62 -22.90 5.36
N ASN A 51 6.47 -22.25 5.23
CA ASN A 51 6.09 -21.46 4.05
C ASN A 51 6.41 -19.96 4.16
N ALA A 52 6.39 -19.37 5.37
CA ALA A 52 6.63 -17.93 5.56
C ALA A 52 8.12 -17.54 5.43
N THR A 53 9.02 -18.46 5.76
CA THR A 53 10.49 -18.25 5.68
C THR A 53 11.08 -18.50 4.30
N SER A 54 10.30 -18.97 3.32
CA SER A 54 10.82 -19.25 1.97
C SER A 54 11.31 -17.99 1.23
N VAL A 55 10.73 -16.84 1.54
CA VAL A 55 10.96 -15.56 0.84
C VAL A 55 12.27 -14.87 1.27
N ARG A 56 12.76 -15.13 2.50
CA ARG A 56 13.93 -14.46 3.13
C ARG A 56 15.23 -15.31 3.14
N ARG A 57 15.37 -16.26 2.21
CA ARG A 57 16.52 -17.20 2.15
C ARG A 57 17.74 -16.58 1.43
N ILE A 58 18.96 -17.04 1.76
CA ILE A 58 20.23 -16.67 1.08
C ILE A 58 20.17 -16.85 -0.44
N ARG A 59 19.34 -17.76 -0.95
CA ARG A 59 19.15 -17.99 -2.39
C ARG A 59 18.53 -16.78 -3.11
N ASN A 60 17.76 -15.94 -2.41
CA ASN A 60 17.26 -14.70 -2.96
C ASN A 60 18.37 -13.64 -2.92
N LYS A 61 18.78 -13.13 -4.10
CA LYS A 61 19.89 -12.17 -4.26
C LYS A 61 19.75 -10.95 -3.36
N ASP A 62 18.51 -10.54 -3.07
CA ASP A 62 18.20 -9.39 -2.23
C ASP A 62 18.49 -9.65 -0.74
N PHE A 63 18.37 -10.91 -0.31
CA PHE A 63 18.57 -11.34 1.09
C PHE A 63 19.92 -12.03 1.32
N ALA A 64 20.59 -12.53 0.27
CA ALA A 64 21.93 -13.12 0.34
C ALA A 64 22.95 -12.22 1.04
N ARG A 65 22.86 -10.91 0.78
CA ARG A 65 23.77 -9.90 1.35
C ARG A 65 23.59 -9.69 2.86
N LEU A 66 22.49 -10.14 3.46
CA LEU A 66 22.19 -9.97 4.89
C LEU A 66 23.00 -10.90 5.78
N TYR A 67 23.38 -12.06 5.26
CA TYR A 67 24.10 -13.07 6.02
C TYR A 67 25.62 -12.85 6.00
N PHE A 68 26.11 -12.02 5.07
CA PHE A 68 27.54 -11.83 4.82
C PHE A 68 28.02 -10.37 4.93
N LEU A 69 27.12 -9.39 5.11
CA LEU A 69 27.50 -8.01 5.38
C LEU A 69 27.35 -7.70 6.88
N LEU A 70 28.44 -7.28 7.51
CA LEU A 70 28.49 -6.83 8.91
C LEU A 70 27.92 -5.42 9.11
N THR A 71 27.53 -4.72 8.04
CA THR A 71 26.93 -3.40 8.10
C THR A 71 25.41 -3.52 7.99
N PRO A 72 24.63 -3.13 9.02
CA PRO A 72 23.18 -3.17 8.93
C PRO A 72 22.72 -2.23 7.82
N LYS A 73 21.93 -2.75 6.88
CA LYS A 73 21.27 -1.90 5.89
C LYS A 73 20.12 -1.16 6.56
N THR A 74 20.08 0.14 6.37
CA THR A 74 19.01 1.03 6.86
C THR A 74 17.63 0.64 6.33
N VAL A 75 17.55 -0.04 5.19
CA VAL A 75 16.29 -0.50 4.56
C VAL A 75 15.71 -1.78 5.19
N VAL A 76 16.44 -2.46 6.08
CA VAL A 76 16.06 -3.80 6.57
C VAL A 76 15.91 -3.80 8.09
N TRP A 77 14.80 -4.31 8.61
CA TRP A 77 14.64 -4.60 10.03
C TRP A 77 15.24 -5.96 10.39
N SER A 78 15.94 -6.02 11.52
CA SER A 78 16.24 -7.32 12.15
C SER A 78 14.94 -7.96 12.65
N LYS A 79 14.91 -9.30 12.77
CA LYS A 79 13.73 -10.04 13.27
C LYS A 79 13.28 -9.50 14.63
N SER A 80 14.22 -9.32 15.57
CA SER A 80 13.92 -8.81 16.91
C SER A 80 13.35 -7.40 16.91
N GLN A 81 13.90 -6.48 16.10
CA GLN A 81 13.36 -5.12 15.99
C GLN A 81 11.95 -5.11 15.40
N ALA A 82 11.70 -5.95 14.38
CA ALA A 82 10.37 -6.06 13.80
C ALA A 82 9.37 -6.64 14.81
N GLU A 83 9.73 -7.70 15.52
CA GLU A 83 8.88 -8.32 16.54
C GLU A 83 8.54 -7.36 17.68
N GLU A 84 9.54 -6.62 18.19
CA GLU A 84 9.35 -5.60 19.22
C GLU A 84 8.41 -4.50 18.74
N LEU A 85 8.64 -3.98 17.53
CA LEU A 85 7.83 -2.92 16.94
C LEU A 85 6.38 -3.36 16.72
N MET A 86 6.18 -4.56 16.16
CA MET A 86 4.84 -5.08 15.86
C MET A 86 4.12 -5.65 17.09
N ALA A 87 4.81 -5.82 18.23
CA ALA A 87 4.20 -6.16 19.51
C ALA A 87 3.79 -4.91 20.32
N GLY A 88 4.32 -3.74 19.96
CA GLY A 88 4.07 -2.47 20.61
C GLY A 88 2.79 -1.76 20.15
N ASP A 89 2.73 -0.47 20.48
CA ASP A 89 1.65 0.43 20.08
C ASP A 89 1.76 0.80 18.58
N PRO A 90 0.69 0.66 17.77
CA PRO A 90 0.70 1.01 16.36
C PRO A 90 1.16 2.44 16.06
N GLU A 91 0.76 3.44 16.85
CA GLU A 91 1.13 4.85 16.61
C GLU A 91 2.62 5.07 16.79
N ILE A 92 3.21 4.43 17.80
CA ILE A 92 4.65 4.45 18.02
C ILE A 92 5.36 3.75 16.84
N ALA A 93 4.80 2.65 16.35
CA ALA A 93 5.36 1.94 15.21
C ALA A 93 5.36 2.79 13.92
N PHE A 94 4.26 3.49 13.63
CA PHE A 94 4.18 4.39 12.48
C PHE A 94 5.14 5.58 12.61
N SER A 95 5.32 6.13 13.81
CA SER A 95 6.35 7.16 14.06
C SER A 95 7.77 6.66 13.76
N VAL A 96 8.07 5.40 14.12
CA VAL A 96 9.37 4.77 13.81
C VAL A 96 9.52 4.49 12.31
N PHE A 97 8.44 4.05 11.64
CA PHE A 97 8.44 3.86 10.19
C PHE A 97 8.73 5.16 9.45
N GLU A 98 8.08 6.25 9.86
CA GLU A 98 8.26 7.58 9.30
C GLU A 98 9.70 8.07 9.45
N ALA A 99 10.22 8.08 10.69
CA ALA A 99 11.59 8.50 10.96
C ALA A 99 12.61 7.73 10.10
N ARG A 100 12.37 6.44 9.89
CA ARG A 100 13.25 5.58 9.09
C ARG A 100 13.13 5.82 7.59
N ILE A 101 11.94 6.10 7.07
CA ILE A 101 11.74 6.48 5.66
C ILE A 101 12.48 7.76 5.32
N TYR A 102 12.49 8.74 6.22
CA TYR A 102 13.22 9.99 6.00
C TYR A 102 14.74 9.86 6.19
N ALA A 103 15.21 8.84 6.93
CA ALA A 103 16.62 8.59 7.13
C ALA A 103 17.31 7.87 5.95
N VAL A 104 16.56 7.25 5.03
CA VAL A 104 17.10 6.57 3.85
C VAL A 104 17.10 7.47 2.60
N SER A 105 17.92 7.12 1.60
CA SER A 105 17.93 7.84 0.33
C SER A 105 16.61 7.66 -0.43
N ILE A 106 16.26 8.61 -1.30
CA ILE A 106 15.02 8.59 -2.09
C ILE A 106 14.86 7.28 -2.87
N ASP A 107 15.96 6.75 -3.44
CA ASP A 107 15.98 5.49 -4.19
C ASP A 107 15.69 4.24 -3.33
N GLU A 108 15.87 4.34 -2.02
CA GLU A 108 15.65 3.24 -1.07
C GLU A 108 14.26 3.28 -0.41
N ARG A 109 13.58 4.43 -0.41
CA ARG A 109 12.24 4.60 0.20
C ARG A 109 11.20 3.61 -0.33
N PRO A 110 11.07 3.35 -1.66
CA PRO A 110 10.07 2.40 -2.15
C PRO A 110 10.29 0.98 -1.62
N LYS A 111 11.56 0.56 -1.50
CA LYS A 111 11.91 -0.75 -0.93
C LYS A 111 11.55 -0.83 0.54
N LEU A 112 11.80 0.25 1.29
CA LEU A 112 11.46 0.32 2.70
C LEU A 112 9.94 0.27 2.93
N ARG A 113 9.16 1.03 2.15
CA ARG A 113 7.68 0.98 2.18
C ARG A 113 7.17 -0.44 1.95
N ARG A 114 7.72 -1.16 0.98
CA ARG A 114 7.37 -2.56 0.73
C ARG A 114 7.64 -3.45 1.95
N VAL A 115 8.78 -3.30 2.61
CA VAL A 115 9.10 -4.07 3.82
C VAL A 115 8.12 -3.73 4.95
N ILE A 116 7.75 -2.45 5.12
CA ILE A 116 6.73 -2.03 6.10
C ILE A 116 5.38 -2.70 5.81
N LEU A 117 4.95 -2.71 4.54
CA LEU A 117 3.71 -3.36 4.13
C LEU A 117 3.71 -4.86 4.42
N GLU A 118 4.82 -5.55 4.15
CA GLU A 118 4.97 -6.98 4.47
C GLU A 118 4.89 -7.24 5.99
N LEU A 119 5.45 -6.37 6.82
CA LEU A 119 5.34 -6.48 8.29
C LEU A 119 3.90 -6.25 8.77
N LEU A 120 3.24 -5.23 8.23
CA LEU A 120 1.87 -4.88 8.56
C LEU A 120 0.90 -6.00 8.16
N GLU A 121 1.08 -6.59 6.97
CA GLU A 121 0.29 -7.73 6.52
C GLU A 121 0.41 -8.90 7.50
N ASP A 122 1.65 -9.30 7.83
CA ASP A 122 1.92 -10.41 8.74
C ASP A 122 1.30 -10.16 10.13
N THR A 123 1.42 -8.93 10.63
CA THR A 123 0.90 -8.54 11.95
C THR A 123 -0.62 -8.57 11.99
N MET A 124 -1.29 -7.97 11.01
CA MET A 124 -2.75 -7.96 10.94
C MET A 124 -3.32 -9.37 10.73
N ARG A 125 -2.62 -10.22 9.97
CA ARG A 125 -3.01 -11.61 9.75
C ARG A 125 -2.90 -12.43 11.03
N ASN A 126 -1.75 -12.37 11.70
CA ASN A 126 -1.40 -13.28 12.79
C ASN A 126 -1.81 -12.80 14.20
N LYS A 127 -2.19 -11.53 14.38
CA LYS A 127 -2.60 -10.97 15.69
C LYS A 127 -4.03 -10.42 15.68
N PRO A 128 -5.07 -11.28 15.73
CA PRO A 128 -6.48 -10.87 15.70
C PRO A 128 -6.84 -9.80 16.74
N ASP A 129 -6.36 -9.95 17.98
CA ASP A 129 -6.70 -9.07 19.11
C ASP A 129 -6.27 -7.61 18.91
N THR A 130 -5.25 -7.37 18.07
CA THR A 130 -4.73 -6.03 17.78
C THR A 130 -5.06 -5.55 16.37
N ARG A 131 -5.69 -6.39 15.54
CA ARG A 131 -5.91 -6.13 14.11
C ARG A 131 -6.63 -4.81 13.85
N GLN A 132 -7.69 -4.53 14.60
CA GLN A 132 -8.45 -3.28 14.45
C GLN A 132 -7.57 -2.05 14.69
N LYS A 133 -6.74 -2.06 15.74
CA LYS A 133 -5.85 -0.94 16.06
C LYS A 133 -4.81 -0.71 14.96
N TRP A 134 -4.23 -1.79 14.44
CA TRP A 134 -3.29 -1.72 13.32
C TRP A 134 -3.94 -1.23 12.02
N LEU A 135 -5.18 -1.66 11.74
CA LEU A 135 -5.92 -1.19 10.58
C LEU A 135 -6.26 0.30 10.69
N MET A 136 -6.72 0.78 11.84
CA MET A 136 -6.98 2.21 12.05
C MET A 136 -5.71 3.05 11.89
N ALA A 137 -4.62 2.65 12.56
CA ALA A 137 -3.33 3.36 12.46
C ALA A 137 -2.80 3.38 11.02
N LEU A 138 -2.97 2.28 10.26
CA LEU A 138 -2.60 2.23 8.85
C LEU A 138 -3.38 3.23 7.99
N LEU A 139 -4.68 3.37 8.21
CA LEU A 139 -5.51 4.30 7.45
C LEU A 139 -5.17 5.75 7.81
N ASP A 140 -5.00 6.05 9.10
CA ASP A 140 -4.65 7.41 9.57
C ASP A 140 -3.22 7.82 9.16
N ASN A 141 -2.32 6.86 8.96
CA ASN A 141 -0.94 7.10 8.52
C ASN A 141 -0.70 6.71 7.04
N ALA A 142 -1.76 6.67 6.23
CA ALA A 142 -1.67 6.21 4.84
C ALA A 142 -0.67 7.02 4.00
N SER A 143 -0.49 8.32 4.28
CA SER A 143 0.40 9.23 3.57
C SER A 143 1.86 8.76 3.58
N LEU A 144 2.26 8.02 4.61
CA LEU A 144 3.60 7.43 4.70
C LEU A 144 3.84 6.39 3.60
N LEU A 145 2.78 5.68 3.21
CA LEU A 145 2.81 4.54 2.29
C LEU A 145 2.35 4.95 0.88
N LEU A 146 1.40 5.86 0.78
CA LEU A 146 0.87 6.42 -0.46
C LEU A 146 1.71 7.62 -0.87
N SER A 147 2.78 7.34 -1.61
CA SER A 147 3.68 8.37 -2.12
C SER A 147 3.84 8.24 -3.61
N ASP A 148 3.68 9.38 -4.29
CA ASP A 148 3.98 9.54 -5.71
C ASP A 148 5.49 9.58 -5.96
N GLU A 149 6.31 9.65 -4.91
CA GLU A 149 7.76 9.67 -5.03
C GLU A 149 8.27 8.41 -5.72
N GLY A 150 9.07 8.63 -6.77
CA GLY A 150 9.74 7.57 -7.49
C GLY A 150 8.92 6.92 -8.60
N TRP A 151 7.71 7.39 -8.94
CA TRP A 151 6.95 6.85 -10.09
C TRP A 151 7.78 6.83 -11.40
N LYS A 152 8.66 7.84 -11.60
CA LYS A 152 9.62 7.91 -12.72
C LYS A 152 10.72 6.85 -12.66
N SER A 153 11.03 6.33 -11.48
CA SER A 153 12.07 5.31 -11.27
C SER A 153 11.55 3.87 -11.24
N HIS A 154 10.22 3.67 -11.22
CA HIS A 154 9.64 2.33 -11.22
C HIS A 154 9.77 1.67 -12.60
N ARG A 155 10.08 0.38 -12.59
CA ARG A 155 10.09 -0.43 -13.82
C ARG A 155 8.67 -0.78 -14.25
N LEU A 156 8.50 -1.11 -15.53
CA LEU A 156 7.22 -1.47 -16.17
C LEU A 156 6.39 -2.53 -15.43
N PHE A 157 7.04 -3.43 -14.68
CA PHE A 157 6.37 -4.56 -13.99
C PHE A 157 6.41 -4.48 -12.46
N GLU A 158 6.83 -3.36 -11.89
CA GLU A 158 6.80 -3.17 -10.44
C GLU A 158 5.41 -2.68 -10.02
N HIS A 159 4.85 -3.15 -8.91
CA HIS A 159 3.59 -2.59 -8.40
C HIS A 159 3.82 -1.20 -7.82
N SER A 160 2.84 -0.30 -7.92
CA SER A 160 2.86 0.96 -7.16
C SER A 160 2.66 0.67 -5.67
N SER A 161 3.06 1.60 -4.79
CA SER A 161 2.80 1.46 -3.35
C SER A 161 1.30 1.42 -3.06
N GLU A 162 0.49 2.19 -3.81
CA GLU A 162 -0.97 2.16 -3.76
C GLU A 162 -1.54 0.76 -4.08
N ASP A 163 -1.06 0.13 -5.16
CA ASP A 163 -1.46 -1.22 -5.51
C ASP A 163 -1.13 -2.22 -4.41
N LEU A 164 0.07 -2.11 -3.83
CA LEU A 164 0.51 -2.99 -2.75
C LEU A 164 -0.36 -2.82 -1.50
N VAL A 165 -0.65 -1.58 -1.09
CA VAL A 165 -1.54 -1.28 0.05
C VAL A 165 -2.93 -1.88 -0.20
N ARG A 166 -3.50 -1.64 -1.38
CA ARG A 166 -4.83 -2.16 -1.75
C ARG A 166 -4.88 -3.68 -1.76
N ILE A 167 -3.88 -4.34 -2.36
CA ILE A 167 -3.77 -5.80 -2.41
C ILE A 167 -3.69 -6.36 -0.98
N MET A 168 -2.81 -5.79 -0.15
CA MET A 168 -2.61 -6.22 1.23
C MET A 168 -3.87 -6.06 2.09
N LEU A 169 -4.51 -4.89 2.05
CA LEU A 169 -5.77 -4.64 2.78
C LEU A 169 -6.86 -5.64 2.35
N ARG A 170 -6.99 -5.89 1.05
CA ARG A 170 -7.95 -6.87 0.53
C ARG A 170 -7.63 -8.28 1.03
N GLN A 171 -6.37 -8.70 1.02
CA GLN A 171 -5.96 -10.02 1.49
C GLN A 171 -6.26 -10.22 2.98
N VAL A 172 -5.89 -9.24 3.81
CA VAL A 172 -6.17 -9.25 5.26
C VAL A 172 -7.67 -9.38 5.53
N LEU A 173 -8.52 -8.68 4.78
CA LEU A 173 -9.97 -8.74 4.96
C LEU A 173 -10.61 -10.02 4.42
N VAL A 174 -10.16 -10.53 3.26
CA VAL A 174 -10.76 -11.71 2.61
C VAL A 174 -10.59 -12.97 3.44
N GLU A 175 -9.55 -13.03 4.29
CA GLU A 175 -9.30 -14.15 5.20
C GLU A 175 -10.24 -14.19 6.41
N LEU A 176 -10.90 -13.08 6.71
CA LEU A 176 -11.89 -13.01 7.77
C LEU A 176 -13.20 -13.61 7.34
N SER A 177 -13.96 -14.14 8.30
CA SER A 177 -15.37 -14.45 8.07
C SER A 177 -16.12 -13.18 7.67
N GLN A 178 -17.22 -13.33 6.93
CA GLN A 178 -18.02 -12.18 6.50
C GLN A 178 -18.48 -11.34 7.69
N THR A 179 -18.88 -11.97 8.80
CA THR A 179 -19.31 -11.30 10.02
C THR A 179 -18.18 -10.45 10.62
N ASP A 180 -17.01 -11.06 10.83
CA ASP A 180 -15.86 -10.35 11.43
C ASP A 180 -15.38 -9.20 10.53
N ARG A 181 -15.41 -9.41 9.20
CA ARG A 181 -15.08 -8.37 8.21
C ARG A 181 -16.01 -7.17 8.32
N VAL A 182 -17.32 -7.42 8.41
CA VAL A 182 -18.33 -6.36 8.53
C VAL A 182 -18.18 -5.62 9.85
N GLU A 183 -17.99 -6.33 10.96
CA GLU A 183 -17.80 -5.72 12.28
C GLU A 183 -16.54 -4.86 12.32
N LEU A 184 -15.41 -5.37 11.82
CA LEU A 184 -14.16 -4.63 11.72
C LEU A 184 -14.33 -3.34 10.89
N LEU A 185 -14.98 -3.43 9.73
CA LEU A 185 -15.22 -2.26 8.87
C LEU A 185 -16.15 -1.25 9.55
N ARG A 186 -17.22 -1.68 10.23
CA ARG A 186 -18.13 -0.77 10.96
C ARG A 186 -17.38 0.04 12.02
N GLU A 187 -16.53 -0.62 12.79
CA GLU A 187 -15.76 0.07 13.84
C GLU A 187 -14.72 1.02 13.25
N VAL A 188 -14.05 0.62 12.17
CA VAL A 188 -13.08 1.49 11.49
C VAL A 188 -13.74 2.73 10.90
N VAL A 189 -14.90 2.59 10.21
CA VAL A 189 -15.63 3.74 9.63
C VAL A 189 -15.97 4.81 10.68
N LYS A 190 -16.30 4.39 11.91
CA LYS A 190 -16.67 5.30 13.00
C LYS A 190 -15.49 6.10 13.55
N HIS A 191 -14.30 5.51 13.57
CA HIS A 191 -13.17 6.01 14.35
C HIS A 191 -12.01 6.55 13.53
N VAL A 192 -11.87 6.13 12.27
CA VAL A 192 -10.78 6.59 11.41
C VAL A 192 -10.91 8.08 11.10
N THR A 193 -9.78 8.78 11.09
CA THR A 193 -9.68 10.20 10.78
C THR A 193 -9.62 10.43 9.28
N ASP A 194 -8.80 9.65 8.57
CA ASP A 194 -8.73 9.64 7.10
C ASP A 194 -9.56 8.51 6.50
N VAL A 195 -10.52 8.83 5.64
CA VAL A 195 -11.41 7.84 5.03
C VAL A 195 -11.01 7.45 3.60
N SER A 196 -9.95 8.03 3.03
CA SER A 196 -9.63 7.85 1.61
C SER A 196 -9.36 6.40 1.24
N LEU A 197 -8.46 5.73 1.96
CA LEU A 197 -8.16 4.33 1.71
C LEU A 197 -9.34 3.42 2.01
N LEU A 198 -10.18 3.79 2.98
CA LEU A 198 -11.37 3.03 3.33
C LEU A 198 -12.43 3.10 2.21
N CYS A 199 -12.61 4.28 1.61
CA CYS A 199 -13.44 4.48 0.41
C CYS A 199 -12.98 3.59 -0.75
N GLU A 200 -11.69 3.60 -1.10
CA GLU A 200 -11.15 2.74 -2.16
C GLU A 200 -11.29 1.25 -1.80
N LEU A 201 -11.02 0.88 -0.55
CA LEU A 201 -11.14 -0.51 -0.09
C LEU A 201 -12.57 -1.03 -0.21
N VAL A 202 -13.55 -0.31 0.35
CA VAL A 202 -14.97 -0.70 0.29
C VAL A 202 -15.41 -0.76 -1.17
N ARG A 203 -15.09 0.25 -1.98
CA ARG A 203 -15.40 0.26 -3.42
C ARG A 203 -14.82 -0.96 -4.14
N SER A 204 -13.57 -1.33 -3.86
CA SER A 204 -12.90 -2.48 -4.50
C SER A 204 -13.53 -3.84 -4.15
N ILE A 205 -14.20 -3.92 -2.99
CA ILE A 205 -14.85 -5.11 -2.45
C ILE A 205 -16.30 -5.20 -2.95
N THR A 206 -17.04 -4.09 -2.87
CA THR A 206 -18.48 -4.05 -3.13
C THR A 206 -18.83 -3.65 -4.55
N GLY A 207 -17.89 -3.07 -5.31
CA GLY A 207 -18.19 -2.41 -6.57
C GLY A 207 -19.08 -1.17 -6.41
N ASP A 208 -19.39 -0.57 -7.55
CA ASP A 208 -20.22 0.62 -7.69
C ASP A 208 -21.69 0.23 -7.92
N VAL A 209 -22.61 1.07 -7.41
CA VAL A 209 -24.04 1.06 -7.76
C VAL A 209 -24.24 1.68 -9.14
N GLU A 210 -23.43 2.68 -9.49
CA GLU A 210 -23.44 3.32 -10.80
C GLU A 210 -23.11 2.31 -11.92
N PRO A 211 -23.96 2.15 -12.95
CA PRO A 211 -23.75 1.15 -14.01
C PRO A 211 -22.47 1.36 -14.81
N ALA A 212 -21.99 2.60 -14.93
CA ALA A 212 -20.76 2.93 -15.61
C ALA A 212 -19.50 2.66 -14.77
N GLY A 213 -19.67 2.24 -13.51
CA GLY A 213 -18.61 2.03 -12.54
C GLY A 213 -18.05 0.60 -12.50
N THR A 214 -17.31 0.31 -11.42
CA THR A 214 -16.70 -0.98 -11.17
C THR A 214 -17.77 -2.03 -10.87
N SER A 215 -17.76 -3.14 -11.61
CA SER A 215 -18.75 -4.20 -11.43
C SER A 215 -18.71 -4.83 -10.04
N PHE A 216 -19.89 -5.19 -9.52
CA PHE A 216 -20.05 -5.92 -8.27
C PHE A 216 -19.29 -7.25 -8.31
N LYS A 217 -18.42 -7.50 -7.32
CA LYS A 217 -17.89 -8.83 -7.04
C LYS A 217 -18.83 -9.52 -6.05
N PRO A 218 -19.19 -10.80 -6.25
CA PRO A 218 -20.21 -11.46 -5.45
C PRO A 218 -19.92 -11.38 -3.95
N ASP A 219 -20.86 -10.73 -3.26
CA ASP A 219 -21.28 -10.86 -1.86
C ASP A 219 -20.18 -10.90 -0.77
N SER A 220 -19.09 -10.15 -0.97
CA SER A 220 -18.01 -10.10 0.01
C SER A 220 -18.44 -9.52 1.37
N LEU A 221 -19.51 -8.72 1.44
CA LEU A 221 -20.07 -8.21 2.69
C LEU A 221 -21.53 -8.67 2.93
N GLY A 222 -22.13 -9.41 2.01
CA GLY A 222 -23.51 -9.89 2.12
C GLY A 222 -24.54 -8.78 2.20
N ASN A 223 -25.61 -9.08 2.94
CA ASN A 223 -26.71 -8.16 3.25
C ASN A 223 -26.26 -6.87 3.98
N ALA A 224 -25.07 -6.85 4.58
CA ALA A 224 -24.53 -5.66 5.26
C ALA A 224 -23.87 -4.66 4.29
N THR A 225 -23.74 -4.99 3.01
CA THR A 225 -23.10 -4.13 2.00
C THR A 225 -23.71 -2.73 1.96
N GLN A 226 -25.04 -2.63 1.89
CA GLN A 226 -25.70 -1.34 1.79
C GLN A 226 -25.58 -0.52 3.08
N GLU A 227 -25.70 -1.17 4.24
CA GLU A 227 -25.54 -0.51 5.53
C GLU A 227 -24.14 0.10 5.70
N LEU A 228 -23.08 -0.67 5.38
CA LEU A 228 -21.70 -0.15 5.43
C LEU A 228 -21.48 0.97 4.42
N ARG A 229 -22.12 0.88 3.25
CA ARG A 229 -22.07 1.94 2.24
C ARG A 229 -22.68 3.23 2.77
N ASP A 230 -23.87 3.15 3.35
CA ASP A 230 -24.57 4.31 3.89
C ASP A 230 -23.77 4.94 5.05
N LEU A 231 -23.22 4.12 5.94
CA LEU A 231 -22.39 4.60 7.07
C LEU A 231 -21.15 5.38 6.61
N LEU A 232 -20.43 4.85 5.61
CA LEU A 232 -19.24 5.52 5.08
C LEU A 232 -19.62 6.75 4.23
N LEU A 233 -20.69 6.68 3.46
CA LEU A 233 -21.21 7.82 2.71
C LEU A 233 -21.61 8.99 3.62
N ASP A 234 -22.22 8.72 4.77
CA ASP A 234 -22.56 9.75 5.75
C ASP A 234 -21.31 10.44 6.32
N ARG A 235 -20.22 9.68 6.54
CA ARG A 235 -18.91 10.27 6.89
C ARG A 235 -18.38 11.17 5.77
N VAL A 236 -18.44 10.72 4.52
CA VAL A 236 -18.01 11.51 3.35
C VAL A 236 -18.81 12.81 3.23
N ARG A 237 -20.13 12.76 3.37
CA ARG A 237 -20.99 13.95 3.36
C ARG A 237 -20.66 14.90 4.51
N GLY A 238 -20.37 14.36 5.70
CA GLY A 238 -19.90 15.16 6.84
C GLY A 238 -18.60 15.91 6.54
N LEU A 239 -17.63 15.22 5.93
CA LEU A 239 -16.35 15.81 5.50
C LEU A 239 -16.50 16.85 4.38
N ALA A 240 -17.42 16.62 3.45
CA ALA A 240 -17.73 17.60 2.41
C ALA A 240 -18.39 18.86 3.01
N ALA A 241 -19.35 18.68 3.93
CA ALA A 241 -20.11 19.78 4.52
C ALA A 241 -19.28 20.68 5.45
N ASN A 242 -18.31 20.12 6.19
CA ASN A 242 -17.42 20.89 7.06
C ASN A 242 -16.13 21.34 6.35
N GLY A 243 -16.01 21.06 5.05
CA GLY A 243 -14.84 21.37 4.24
C GLY A 243 -13.66 20.43 4.43
N ALA A 244 -13.61 19.53 5.41
CA ALA A 244 -12.44 18.70 5.73
C ALA A 244 -12.07 17.63 4.68
N LEU A 245 -12.81 17.50 3.59
CA LEU A 245 -12.49 16.57 2.50
C LEU A 245 -11.14 16.92 1.82
N HIS A 246 -10.79 18.21 1.72
CA HIS A 246 -9.51 18.62 1.09
C HIS A 246 -8.28 18.19 1.88
N SER A 247 -8.42 17.97 3.20
CA SER A 247 -7.32 17.58 4.07
C SER A 247 -7.11 16.06 4.12
N GLN A 248 -7.88 15.30 3.35
CA GLN A 248 -7.74 13.85 3.24
C GLN A 248 -6.59 13.50 2.30
N ILE A 249 -5.96 12.35 2.50
CA ILE A 249 -4.70 11.96 1.83
C ILE A 249 -4.91 11.67 0.33
N ARG A 250 -6.06 11.10 -0.03
CA ARG A 250 -6.47 10.83 -1.41
C ARG A 250 -7.93 11.26 -1.62
N PRO A 251 -8.20 12.55 -1.87
CA PRO A 251 -9.56 13.05 -2.06
C PRO A 251 -10.26 12.44 -3.28
N ASP A 252 -9.51 12.02 -4.30
CA ASP A 252 -10.01 11.29 -5.46
C ASP A 252 -10.73 10.00 -5.09
N TYR A 253 -10.16 9.19 -4.19
CA TYR A 253 -10.79 7.94 -3.73
C TYR A 253 -12.15 8.20 -3.09
N ILE A 254 -12.28 9.32 -2.38
CA ILE A 254 -13.52 9.75 -1.72
C ILE A 254 -14.56 10.19 -2.75
N LEU A 255 -14.18 11.03 -3.71
CA LEU A 255 -15.09 11.51 -4.77
C LEU A 255 -15.62 10.35 -5.61
N TRP A 256 -14.73 9.44 -6.00
CA TRP A 256 -15.10 8.26 -6.79
C TRP A 256 -15.97 7.28 -6.01
N TYR A 257 -15.73 7.12 -4.71
CA TYR A 257 -16.60 6.33 -3.84
C TYR A 257 -18.00 6.97 -3.73
N TRP A 258 -18.08 8.28 -3.48
CA TRP A 258 -19.34 9.00 -3.39
C TRP A 258 -20.15 8.89 -4.69
N TRP A 259 -19.48 9.06 -5.84
CA TRP A 259 -20.09 8.85 -7.15
C TRP A 259 -20.56 7.41 -7.31
N GLY A 260 -19.69 6.44 -7.01
CA GLY A 260 -19.97 5.01 -7.10
C GLY A 260 -21.14 4.55 -6.23
N CYS A 261 -21.50 5.30 -5.20
CA CYS A 261 -22.69 5.06 -4.38
C CYS A 261 -24.02 5.47 -5.04
N GLY A 262 -24.01 6.04 -6.25
CA GLY A 262 -25.22 6.46 -6.97
C GLY A 262 -25.60 7.92 -6.77
N TYR A 263 -24.66 8.78 -6.40
CA TYR A 263 -24.91 10.19 -6.05
C TYR A 263 -24.13 11.15 -6.96
N ALA A 264 -24.05 10.85 -8.25
CA ALA A 264 -23.29 11.63 -9.23
C ALA A 264 -23.61 13.14 -9.19
N ASP A 265 -24.90 13.51 -9.11
CA ASP A 265 -25.33 14.90 -9.05
C ASP A 265 -24.79 15.66 -7.82
N GLN A 266 -24.69 14.98 -6.66
CA GLN A 266 -24.14 15.58 -5.44
C GLN A 266 -22.64 15.80 -5.56
N VAL A 267 -21.93 14.84 -6.15
CA VAL A 267 -20.48 14.95 -6.38
C VAL A 267 -20.20 16.10 -7.34
N LYS A 268 -20.95 16.19 -8.43
CA LYS A 268 -20.80 17.28 -9.41
C LYS A 268 -21.08 18.65 -8.80
N ALA A 269 -22.17 18.79 -8.04
CA ALA A 269 -22.46 20.03 -7.33
C ALA A 269 -21.35 20.42 -6.33
N TYR A 270 -20.73 19.43 -5.68
CA TYR A 270 -19.62 19.65 -4.77
C TYR A 270 -18.33 20.06 -5.51
N THR A 271 -17.97 19.40 -6.61
CA THR A 271 -16.78 19.77 -7.40
C THR A 271 -16.94 21.14 -8.07
N ASP A 272 -18.16 21.51 -8.50
CA ASP A 272 -18.47 22.85 -9.00
C ASP A 272 -18.24 23.92 -7.92
N GLN A 273 -18.61 23.66 -6.67
CA GLN A 273 -18.33 24.55 -5.54
C GLN A 273 -16.83 24.65 -5.24
N LEU A 274 -16.10 23.53 -5.30
CA LEU A 274 -14.65 23.53 -5.10
C LEU A 274 -13.93 24.37 -6.16
N MET A 275 -14.35 24.30 -7.44
CA MET A 275 -13.78 25.10 -8.53
C MET A 275 -13.90 26.61 -8.32
N ALA A 276 -14.83 27.07 -7.47
CA ALA A 276 -15.00 28.49 -7.15
C ALA A 276 -13.91 29.03 -6.21
N THR A 277 -13.19 28.14 -5.50
CA THR A 277 -12.13 28.51 -4.55
C THR A 277 -10.75 28.21 -5.13
N ASN A 278 -9.71 28.96 -4.70
CA ASN A 278 -8.35 28.70 -5.18
C ASN A 278 -7.82 27.35 -4.71
N GLU A 279 -8.06 27.00 -3.45
CA GLU A 279 -7.64 25.73 -2.85
C GLU A 279 -8.35 24.54 -3.50
N GLY A 280 -9.68 24.62 -3.65
CA GLY A 280 -10.46 23.59 -4.33
C GLY A 280 -10.10 23.46 -5.81
N LEU A 281 -9.84 24.56 -6.52
CA LEU A 281 -9.34 24.50 -7.89
C LEU A 281 -8.00 23.78 -7.99
N ARG A 282 -7.03 24.11 -7.12
CA ARG A 282 -5.73 23.42 -7.09
C ARG A 282 -5.91 21.92 -6.85
N LEU A 283 -6.73 21.55 -5.87
CA LEU A 283 -7.06 20.14 -5.62
C LEU A 283 -7.61 19.46 -6.88
N LEU A 284 -8.60 20.06 -7.53
CA LEU A 284 -9.24 19.50 -8.73
C LEU A 284 -8.33 19.45 -9.96
N LEU A 285 -7.25 20.23 -10.00
CA LEU A 285 -6.21 20.14 -11.03
C LEU A 285 -5.19 19.03 -10.74
N GLU A 286 -4.97 18.72 -9.47
CA GLU A 286 -3.97 17.72 -9.05
C GLU A 286 -4.53 16.30 -9.12
N ILE A 287 -5.71 16.06 -8.54
CA ILE A 287 -6.27 14.72 -8.39
C ILE A 287 -6.51 13.94 -9.69
N PRO A 288 -6.78 14.56 -10.86
CA PRO A 288 -6.99 13.80 -12.08
C PRO A 288 -5.72 13.29 -12.74
N ILE A 289 -4.55 13.78 -12.31
CA ILE A 289 -3.26 13.43 -12.89
C ILE A 289 -2.88 12.01 -12.45
N SER A 290 -2.83 11.10 -13.42
CA SER A 290 -2.40 9.72 -13.25
C SER A 290 -1.03 9.47 -13.89
N TYR A 291 -0.33 8.42 -13.47
CA TYR A 291 0.99 8.07 -13.97
C TYR A 291 0.93 6.84 -14.88
N VAL A 292 1.33 7.01 -16.14
CA VAL A 292 1.40 5.91 -17.11
C VAL A 292 2.84 5.45 -17.26
N ARG A 293 3.04 4.13 -17.20
CA ARG A 293 4.33 3.49 -17.42
C ARG A 293 4.38 2.91 -18.82
N SER A 294 5.35 3.35 -19.61
CA SER A 294 5.49 2.92 -21.01
C SER A 294 6.94 2.56 -21.31
N THR A 295 7.13 1.69 -22.31
CA THR A 295 8.45 1.37 -22.88
C THR A 295 9.14 2.60 -23.49
N GLU A 296 8.37 3.62 -23.83
CA GLU A 296 8.85 4.89 -24.42
C GLU A 296 9.19 5.94 -23.35
N GLY A 297 8.96 5.63 -22.08
CA GLY A 297 9.16 6.52 -20.94
C GLY A 297 7.88 6.67 -20.12
N ASN A 298 8.02 6.88 -18.81
CA ASN A 298 6.88 7.13 -17.94
C ASN A 298 6.40 8.57 -18.14
N TYR A 299 5.08 8.77 -18.24
CA TYR A 299 4.46 10.09 -18.43
C TYR A 299 3.23 10.28 -17.55
N GLU A 300 2.73 11.51 -17.47
CA GLU A 300 1.52 11.88 -16.75
C GLU A 300 0.35 11.99 -17.74
N ARG A 301 -0.83 11.52 -17.34
CA ARG A 301 -2.05 11.50 -18.15
C ARG A 301 -3.25 11.86 -17.32
N VAL A 302 -4.20 12.58 -17.91
CA VAL A 302 -5.55 12.72 -17.37
C VAL A 302 -6.52 11.94 -18.27
N ASP A 303 -7.32 11.06 -17.68
CA ASP A 303 -8.39 10.32 -18.39
C ASP A 303 -9.67 11.17 -18.38
N ARG A 304 -9.89 11.96 -19.44
CA ARG A 304 -10.99 12.92 -19.50
C ARG A 304 -12.35 12.21 -19.42
N ASP A 305 -12.50 11.12 -20.15
CA ASP A 305 -13.74 10.33 -20.22
C ASP A 305 -14.17 9.79 -18.84
N ALA A 306 -13.20 9.43 -18.00
CA ALA A 306 -13.47 9.06 -16.62
C ALA A 306 -13.89 10.28 -15.79
N TRP A 307 -13.07 11.33 -15.76
CA TRP A 307 -13.24 12.46 -14.84
C TRP A 307 -14.43 13.37 -15.16
N GLU A 308 -14.88 13.45 -16.42
CA GLU A 308 -16.09 14.18 -16.82
C GLU A 308 -17.37 13.71 -16.12
N ARG A 309 -17.35 12.51 -15.53
CA ARG A 309 -18.47 11.94 -14.76
C ARG A 309 -18.70 12.65 -13.43
N ILE A 310 -17.65 13.25 -12.86
CA ILE A 310 -17.67 13.84 -11.51
C ILE A 310 -17.21 15.30 -11.47
N ILE A 311 -16.59 15.81 -12.54
CA ILE A 311 -16.13 17.20 -12.66
C ILE A 311 -16.62 17.77 -14.00
N ASP A 312 -17.04 19.04 -14.04
CA ASP A 312 -17.16 19.77 -15.32
C ASP A 312 -15.76 20.04 -15.87
N PHE A 313 -15.28 19.12 -16.70
CA PHE A 313 -13.90 19.12 -17.17
C PHE A 313 -13.62 20.29 -18.11
N ARG A 314 -14.61 20.75 -18.88
CA ARG A 314 -14.49 21.94 -19.72
C ARG A 314 -14.25 23.18 -18.86
N GLN A 315 -15.04 23.35 -17.80
CA GLN A 315 -14.85 24.46 -16.87
C GLN A 315 -13.49 24.36 -16.16
N LEU A 316 -13.07 23.16 -15.75
CA LEU A 316 -11.77 22.93 -15.13
C LEU A 316 -10.62 23.34 -16.07
N GLU A 317 -10.68 22.94 -17.35
CA GLU A 317 -9.68 23.27 -18.37
C GLU A 317 -9.59 24.79 -18.60
N GLU A 318 -10.73 25.48 -18.72
CA GLU A 318 -10.77 26.94 -18.86
C GLU A 318 -10.13 27.65 -17.65
N ARG A 319 -10.42 27.16 -16.44
CA ARG A 319 -9.85 27.70 -15.19
C ARG A 319 -8.35 27.41 -15.08
N ALA A 320 -7.89 26.24 -15.53
CA ALA A 320 -6.47 25.90 -15.60
C ALA A 320 -5.71 26.85 -16.54
N GLN A 321 -6.26 27.14 -17.73
CA GLN A 321 -5.63 28.06 -18.68
C GLN A 321 -5.48 29.48 -18.14
N LEU A 322 -6.44 29.95 -17.34
CA LEU A 322 -6.35 31.24 -16.65
C LEU A 322 -5.29 31.18 -15.54
N LEU A 323 -5.30 30.14 -14.71
CA LEU A 323 -4.36 29.98 -13.60
C LEU A 323 -2.90 29.83 -14.09
N ALA A 324 -2.68 29.14 -15.21
CA ALA A 324 -1.37 28.98 -15.85
C ALA A 324 -0.71 30.32 -16.26
N LYS A 325 -1.51 31.37 -16.44
CA LYS A 325 -1.07 32.74 -16.80
C LYS A 325 -1.02 33.70 -15.60
N SER A 326 -1.42 33.23 -14.42
CA SER A 326 -1.44 34.05 -13.21
C SER A 326 -0.05 34.25 -12.61
N GLU A 327 0.08 35.22 -11.70
CA GLU A 327 1.31 35.48 -10.92
C GLU A 327 1.51 34.50 -9.76
N ASP A 328 0.52 33.67 -9.46
CA ASP A 328 0.63 32.58 -8.49
C ASP A 328 1.52 31.47 -9.06
N GLU A 329 2.82 31.47 -8.72
CA GLU A 329 3.80 30.52 -9.26
C GLU A 329 3.44 29.06 -9.00
N GLU A 330 2.87 28.76 -7.83
CA GLU A 330 2.49 27.41 -7.44
C GLU A 330 1.28 26.95 -8.26
N GLY A 331 0.21 27.75 -8.25
CA GLY A 331 -1.00 27.47 -9.04
C GLY A 331 -0.71 27.41 -10.54
N SER A 332 0.13 28.33 -11.05
CA SER A 332 0.55 28.37 -12.45
C SER A 332 1.29 27.09 -12.86
N ARG A 333 2.21 26.60 -12.02
CA ARG A 333 2.96 25.36 -12.27
C ARG A 333 2.05 24.14 -12.28
N LEU A 334 1.15 24.04 -11.31
CA LEU A 334 0.18 22.94 -11.24
C LEU A 334 -0.76 22.95 -12.44
N ALA A 335 -1.29 24.12 -12.81
CA ALA A 335 -2.16 24.26 -13.97
C ALA A 335 -1.45 23.86 -15.28
N ARG A 336 -0.18 24.23 -15.46
CA ARG A 336 0.62 23.80 -16.63
C ARG A 336 0.82 22.29 -16.63
N ARG A 337 1.18 21.70 -15.48
CA ARG A 337 1.33 20.24 -15.34
C ARG A 337 0.05 19.49 -15.71
N PHE A 338 -1.11 19.96 -15.23
CA PHE A 338 -2.42 19.41 -15.59
C PHE A 338 -2.71 19.53 -17.10
N LEU A 339 -2.51 20.71 -17.69
CA LEU A 339 -2.71 20.94 -19.12
C LEU A 339 -1.79 20.09 -19.99
N ASP A 340 -0.53 19.88 -19.57
CA ASP A 340 0.42 19.01 -20.26
C ASP A 340 -0.02 17.54 -20.16
N ALA A 341 -0.46 17.07 -18.99
CA ALA A 341 -1.00 15.72 -18.80
C ALA A 341 -2.28 15.47 -19.61
N LEU A 342 -3.08 16.52 -19.85
CA LEU A 342 -4.27 16.46 -20.69
C LEU A 342 -3.97 16.26 -22.18
N THR A 343 -2.75 16.57 -22.64
CA THR A 343 -2.36 16.29 -24.03
C THR A 343 -2.14 14.80 -24.32
N HIS A 344 -2.08 13.97 -23.27
CA HIS A 344 -1.87 12.52 -23.35
C HIS A 344 -3.15 11.72 -23.04
N ASP A 345 -4.32 12.34 -23.21
CA ASP A 345 -5.66 11.77 -23.01
C ASP A 345 -5.91 10.51 -23.84
#